data_AF-A0A3N0J295-F1
#
_entry.id   AF-A0A3N0J295-F1
#
_cell.length_a   1.000
_cell.length_b   1.000
_cell.length_c   1.000
_cell.angle_alpha   90.00
_cell.angle_beta   90.00
_cell.angle_gamma   90.00
#
_symmetry.space_group_name_H-M   'P 1'
#
loop_
_entity.id
_entity.type
_entity.pdbx_description
1 polymer ?
#
loop_
_entity_poly.entity_id
_entity_poly.type
_entity_poly.pdbx_seq_one_letter_code
_entity_poly.pdbx_strand_id
1 'polypeptide(L)'
;MSVIRYDLNNCIGCRNCVTVCPMDVFRFDENEMKSVIAYPENCQSCGQCFMGCKGRSLEMSFYQASYALAAARAAVSDGATPAAVKEATLAQPAKSAEEAAASAESSGSSGWSGSK
;
A
#
# COMPACT_ATOMS: atom_id res chain seq x y z
N MET A 1 3.33 8.43 -3.50
CA MET A 1 3.08 7.03 -3.10
C MET A 1 3.58 6.13 -4.22
N SER A 2 4.63 5.35 -4.00
CA SER A 2 5.14 4.43 -5.03
C SER A 2 5.38 3.07 -4.41
N VAL A 3 5.43 2.04 -5.26
CA VAL A 3 5.80 0.70 -4.81
C VAL A 3 7.25 0.67 -4.38
N ILE A 4 7.52 0.01 -3.26
CA ILE A 4 8.86 -0.21 -2.71
C ILE A 4 9.10 -1.70 -2.49
N ARG A 5 10.39 -2.05 -2.36
CA ARG A 5 10.82 -3.40 -2.02
C ARG A 5 10.76 -3.57 -0.49
N TYR A 6 9.97 -4.53 -0.02
CA TYR A 6 9.94 -4.91 1.41
C TYR A 6 11.05 -5.91 1.72
N ASP A 7 11.05 -7.05 1.02
CA ASP A 7 12.07 -8.10 1.15
C ASP A 7 12.30 -8.76 -0.21
N LEU A 8 13.56 -8.79 -0.65
CA LEU A 8 13.97 -9.38 -1.93
C LEU A 8 14.02 -10.92 -1.88
N ASN A 9 14.17 -11.53 -0.72
CA ASN A 9 14.20 -12.99 -0.57
C ASN A 9 12.83 -13.62 -0.82
N ASN A 10 11.78 -12.86 -0.53
CA ASN A 10 10.40 -13.21 -0.79
C ASN A 10 10.01 -13.12 -2.29
N CYS A 11 10.88 -12.58 -3.15
CA CYS A 11 10.61 -12.50 -4.58
C CYS A 11 10.86 -13.86 -5.25
N ILE A 12 9.78 -14.60 -5.54
CA ILE A 12 9.84 -15.92 -6.19
C ILE A 12 9.99 -15.86 -7.72
N GLY A 13 10.33 -14.71 -8.30
CA GLY A 13 10.55 -14.59 -9.75
C GLY A 13 9.32 -14.79 -10.64
N CYS A 14 8.09 -14.74 -10.11
CA CYS A 14 6.87 -15.07 -10.88
C CYS A 14 6.48 -14.07 -12.00
N ARG A 15 7.23 -12.97 -12.18
CA ARG A 15 7.03 -11.93 -13.20
C ARG A 15 5.68 -11.19 -13.19
N ASN A 16 4.75 -11.51 -12.28
CA ASN A 16 3.43 -10.87 -12.24
C ASN A 16 3.48 -9.33 -12.14
N CYS A 17 4.43 -8.78 -11.38
CA CYS A 17 4.59 -7.32 -11.24
C CYS A 17 5.01 -6.64 -12.54
N VAL A 18 5.75 -7.33 -13.42
CA VAL A 18 6.14 -6.83 -14.74
C VAL A 18 4.92 -6.83 -15.67
N THR A 19 4.15 -7.91 -15.67
CA THR A 19 2.97 -8.04 -16.55
C THR A 19 1.82 -7.10 -16.17
N VAL A 20 1.58 -6.90 -14.88
CA VAL A 20 0.41 -6.14 -14.41
C VAL A 20 0.64 -4.63 -14.36
N CYS A 21 1.90 -4.16 -14.47
CA CYS A 21 2.20 -2.74 -14.32
C CYS A 21 1.90 -1.99 -15.63
N PRO A 22 0.87 -1.12 -15.69
CA PRO A 22 0.58 -0.36 -16.91
C PRO A 22 1.64 0.69 -17.25
N MET A 23 2.45 1.07 -16.26
CA MET A 23 3.50 2.08 -16.39
C MET A 23 4.89 1.47 -16.61
N ASP A 24 4.98 0.15 -16.73
CA ASP A 24 6.23 -0.58 -16.96
C ASP A 24 7.36 -0.23 -15.97
N VAL A 25 7.00 -0.08 -14.68
CA VAL A 25 7.93 0.30 -13.59
C VAL A 25 8.96 -0.80 -13.29
N PHE A 26 8.65 -2.04 -13.63
CA PHE A 26 9.44 -3.21 -13.24
C PHE A 26 10.26 -3.75 -14.40
N ARG A 27 11.49 -4.18 -14.09
CA ARG A 27 12.31 -5.02 -14.96
C ARG A 27 12.53 -6.38 -14.31
N PHE A 28 13.00 -7.34 -15.11
CA PHE A 28 13.30 -8.68 -14.63
C PHE A 28 14.78 -8.97 -14.88
N ASP A 29 15.48 -9.36 -13.82
CA ASP A 29 16.85 -9.85 -13.92
C ASP A 29 16.82 -11.35 -14.17
N GLU A 30 17.33 -11.78 -15.32
CA GLU A 30 17.38 -13.19 -15.70
C GLU A 30 18.48 -13.97 -14.96
N ASN A 31 19.50 -13.29 -14.44
CA ASN A 31 20.57 -13.93 -13.68
C ASN A 31 20.12 -14.25 -12.26
N GLU A 32 19.48 -13.29 -11.60
CA GLU A 32 18.99 -13.46 -10.22
C GLU A 32 17.60 -14.10 -10.15
N MET A 33 16.89 -14.15 -11.29
CA MET A 33 15.50 -14.59 -11.37
C MET A 33 14.57 -13.77 -10.47
N LYS A 34 14.84 -12.47 -10.32
CA LYS A 34 14.09 -11.55 -9.46
C LYS A 34 13.63 -10.31 -10.21
N SER A 35 12.56 -9.70 -9.72
CA SER A 35 12.10 -8.42 -10.26
C SER A 35 12.88 -7.24 -9.67
N VAL A 36 13.17 -6.27 -10.52
CA VAL A 36 13.83 -5.01 -10.17
C VAL A 36 12.82 -3.88 -10.35
N ILE A 37 12.75 -2.97 -9.38
CA ILE A 37 11.95 -1.74 -9.48
C ILE A 37 12.84 -0.72 -10.20
N ALA A 38 12.66 -0.54 -11.51
CA ALA A 38 13.56 0.25 -12.34
C ALA A 38 13.16 1.73 -12.38
N TYR A 39 11.85 2.02 -12.45
CA TYR A 39 11.31 3.36 -12.65
C TYR A 39 10.24 3.72 -11.59
N PRO A 40 10.58 3.73 -10.29
CA PRO A 40 9.60 3.98 -9.22
C PRO A 40 8.88 5.34 -9.34
N GLU A 41 9.49 6.32 -9.99
CA GLU A 41 8.95 7.65 -10.29
C GLU A 41 7.76 7.62 -11.26
N ASN A 42 7.67 6.60 -12.12
CA ASN A 42 6.56 6.42 -13.05
C ASN A 42 5.34 5.73 -12.40
N CYS A 43 5.46 5.31 -11.14
CA CYS A 43 4.42 4.58 -10.45
C CYS A 43 3.17 5.46 -10.19
N GLN A 44 2.03 5.07 -10.75
CA GLN A 44 0.72 5.72 -10.54
C GLN A 44 -0.01 5.22 -9.28
N SER A 45 0.69 4.58 -8.34
CA SER A 45 0.13 4.11 -7.06
C SER A 45 -1.09 3.17 -7.17
N CYS A 46 -1.29 2.48 -8.31
CA CYS A 46 -2.49 1.67 -8.55
C CYS A 46 -2.59 0.38 -7.70
N GLY A 47 -1.51 -0.02 -7.03
CA GLY A 47 -1.50 -1.14 -6.08
C GLY A 47 -1.54 -2.56 -6.69
N GLN A 48 -1.75 -2.70 -8.00
CA GLN A 48 -1.93 -4.02 -8.64
C GLN A 48 -0.74 -4.97 -8.45
N CYS A 49 0.49 -4.44 -8.58
CA CYS A 49 1.70 -5.21 -8.37
C CYS A 49 1.88 -5.67 -6.91
N PHE A 50 1.45 -4.86 -5.95
CA PHE A 50 1.49 -5.16 -4.52
C PHE A 50 0.47 -6.25 -4.17
N MET A 51 -0.80 -6.02 -4.52
CA MET A 51 -1.89 -6.96 -4.24
C MET A 51 -1.67 -8.32 -4.92
N GLY A 52 -1.13 -8.31 -6.14
CA GLY A 52 -0.81 -9.52 -6.91
C GLY A 52 0.53 -10.18 -6.56
N CYS A 53 1.29 -9.67 -5.59
CA CYS A 53 2.60 -10.23 -5.25
C CYS A 53 2.43 -11.52 -4.44
N LYS A 54 2.49 -12.67 -5.10
CA LYS A 54 2.39 -14.00 -4.46
C LYS A 54 3.41 -14.21 -3.33
N GLY A 55 4.61 -13.66 -3.50
CA GLY A 55 5.67 -13.73 -2.50
C GLY A 55 5.59 -12.65 -1.43
N ARG A 56 4.70 -11.64 -1.54
CA ARG A 56 4.63 -10.49 -0.62
C ARG A 56 5.98 -9.76 -0.47
N SER A 57 6.74 -9.69 -1.57
CA SER A 57 8.04 -9.02 -1.65
C SER A 57 7.95 -7.50 -1.87
N LEU A 58 6.75 -6.97 -2.08
CA LEU A 58 6.50 -5.57 -2.42
C LEU A 58 5.62 -4.94 -1.33
N GLU A 59 5.75 -3.64 -1.17
CA GLU A 59 4.93 -2.81 -0.27
C GLU A 59 4.60 -1.49 -0.99
N MET A 60 3.53 -0.82 -0.59
CA MET A 60 3.23 0.52 -1.07
C MET A 60 3.78 1.55 -0.07
N SER A 61 4.67 2.43 -0.54
CA SER A 61 5.14 3.52 0.30
C SER A 61 4.03 4.54 0.51
N PHE A 62 3.57 4.62 1.76
CA PHE A 62 2.76 5.72 2.28
C PHE A 62 3.62 6.90 2.76
N TYR A 63 4.93 6.70 2.85
CA TYR A 63 5.90 7.74 3.22
C TYR A 63 6.32 8.54 2.00
N GLN A 64 5.42 9.43 1.57
CA GLN A 64 5.74 10.82 1.30
C GLN A 64 4.43 11.53 0.97
N ALA A 65 4.16 12.59 1.75
CA ALA A 65 3.02 13.52 1.69
C ALA A 65 1.81 13.25 2.59
N SER A 66 1.46 12.03 3.03
CA SER A 66 0.29 11.87 3.92
C SER A 66 0.55 12.49 5.30
N TYR A 67 1.71 12.21 5.90
CA TYR A 67 2.09 12.82 7.17
C TYR A 67 2.35 14.31 7.03
N ALA A 68 2.98 14.78 5.95
CA ALA A 68 3.23 16.20 5.76
C ALA A 68 1.95 16.99 5.46
N LEU A 69 0.99 16.45 4.70
CA LEU A 69 -0.33 17.07 4.47
C LEU A 69 -1.26 16.91 5.67
N ALA A 70 -1.24 15.78 6.37
CA ALA A 70 -1.98 15.58 7.60
C ALA A 70 -1.42 16.45 8.73
N ALA A 71 -0.08 16.57 8.83
CA ALA A 71 0.59 17.51 9.72
C ALA A 71 0.35 18.95 9.30
N ALA A 72 0.33 19.28 7.99
CA ALA A 72 -0.01 20.63 7.54
C ALA A 72 -1.49 20.98 7.81
N ARG A 73 -2.40 20.00 7.71
CA ARG A 73 -3.82 20.15 8.12
C ARG A 73 -3.98 20.19 9.65
N ALA A 74 -3.13 19.47 10.39
CA ALA A 74 -3.08 19.48 11.85
C ALA A 74 -2.29 20.66 12.43
N ALA A 75 -1.51 21.37 11.62
CA ALA A 75 -0.74 22.56 11.99
C ALA A 75 -1.61 23.80 12.24
N VAL A 76 -2.93 23.70 12.08
CA VAL A 76 -3.86 24.73 12.55
C VAL A 76 -4.24 24.44 14.01
N SER A 77 -3.25 24.60 14.89
CA SER A 77 -3.31 25.18 16.25
C SER A 77 -1.98 24.91 16.96
N ASP A 78 -1.51 25.92 17.68
CA ASP A 78 -0.11 26.16 18.03
C ASP A 78 0.54 25.01 18.86
N GLY A 79 1.57 24.35 18.29
CA GLY A 79 2.54 23.58 19.09
C GLY A 79 2.76 22.09 18.75
N ALA A 80 2.21 21.56 17.66
CA ALA A 80 2.45 20.15 17.31
C ALA A 80 3.87 19.92 16.72
N THR A 81 4.72 19.17 17.42
CA THR A 81 6.07 18.79 16.94
C THR A 81 6.07 17.43 16.24
N PRO A 82 6.99 17.17 15.29
CA PRO A 82 7.07 15.87 14.60
C PRO A 82 7.28 14.68 15.53
N ALA A 83 7.93 14.87 16.68
CA ALA A 83 8.09 13.82 17.69
C ALA A 83 6.77 13.52 18.40
N ALA A 84 6.02 14.55 18.81
CA ALA A 84 4.72 14.41 19.45
C ALA A 84 3.68 13.74 18.53
N VAL A 85 3.71 14.05 17.23
CA VAL A 85 2.81 13.41 16.26
C VAL A 85 3.21 11.95 15.99
N LYS A 86 4.52 11.62 15.99
CA LYS A 86 4.98 10.22 15.92
C LYS A 86 4.53 9.42 17.14
N GLU A 87 4.72 9.94 18.35
CA GLU A 87 4.24 9.31 19.58
C GLU A 87 2.72 9.17 19.60
N ALA A 88 1.97 10.21 19.21
CA ALA A 88 0.51 10.16 19.13
C ALA A 88 0.03 9.14 18.10
N THR A 89 0.71 9.00 16.95
CA THR A 89 0.37 7.98 15.93
C THR A 89 0.62 6.57 16.44
N LEU A 90 1.69 6.35 17.21
CA LEU A 90 1.99 5.07 17.87
C LEU A 90 1.05 4.78 19.05
N ALA A 91 0.57 5.81 19.74
CA ALA A 91 -0.32 5.72 20.90
C ALA A 91 -1.81 5.73 20.52
N GLN A 92 -2.18 5.92 19.26
CA GLN A 92 -3.55 5.80 18.80
C GLN A 92 -4.04 4.36 19.03
N PRO A 93 -5.05 4.13 19.90
CA PRO A 93 -5.62 2.80 20.07
C PRO A 93 -6.25 2.38 18.73
N ALA A 94 -6.19 1.08 18.44
CA ALA A 94 -6.62 0.45 17.20
C ALA A 94 -8.13 0.61 16.94
N LYS A 95 -8.61 1.82 16.65
CA LYS A 95 -9.97 2.07 16.18
C LYS A 95 -10.22 1.46 14.79
N SER A 96 -9.17 0.96 14.13
CA SER A 96 -9.26 0.10 12.95
C SER A 96 -9.83 -1.30 13.26
N ALA A 97 -9.73 -1.80 14.49
CA ALA A 97 -10.27 -3.10 14.85
C ALA A 97 -11.79 -3.05 15.05
N GLU A 98 -12.31 -1.94 15.57
CA GLU A 98 -13.75 -1.77 15.81
C GLU A 98 -14.52 -1.47 14.51
N GLU A 99 -13.94 -0.70 13.57
CA GLU A 99 -14.51 -0.48 12.23
C GLU A 99 -14.36 -1.71 11.30
N ALA A 100 -13.33 -2.55 11.50
CA ALA A 100 -13.20 -3.83 10.79
C ALA A 100 -14.20 -4.90 11.28
N ALA A 101 -14.60 -4.84 12.55
CA ALA A 101 -15.66 -5.69 13.09
C ALA A 101 -17.05 -5.24 12.59
N ALA A 102 -17.32 -3.93 12.55
CA ALA A 102 -18.60 -3.38 12.09
C ALA A 102 -18.88 -3.60 10.58
N SER A 103 -17.85 -3.86 9.76
CA SER A 103 -18.03 -4.18 8.34
C SER A 103 -18.17 -5.68 8.05
N ALA A 104 -18.03 -6.56 9.06
CA ALA A 104 -18.34 -7.98 8.93
C ALA A 104 -19.85 -8.29 9.04
N GLU A 105 -20.63 -7.41 9.67
CA GLU A 105 -22.05 -7.67 9.98
C GLU A 105 -23.06 -7.14 8.93
N SER A 106 -22.62 -6.44 7.87
CA SER A 106 -23.52 -5.98 6.78
C SER A 106 -23.45 -6.80 5.50
N SER A 107 -22.68 -7.89 5.45
CA SER A 107 -22.72 -8.86 4.34
C SER A 107 -23.84 -9.92 4.53
N GLY A 108 -24.99 -9.47 5.03
CA GLY A 108 -26.25 -10.21 5.05
C GLY A 108 -27.17 -9.70 3.94
N SER A 109 -27.27 -10.48 2.86
CA SER A 109 -28.33 -10.44 1.83
C SER A 109 -28.64 -9.11 1.13
N SER A 110 -28.10 -8.95 -0.09
CA SER A 110 -28.91 -8.46 -1.21
C SER A 110 -28.60 -9.32 -2.43
N GLY A 111 -29.41 -10.35 -2.64
CA GLY A 111 -29.35 -11.16 -3.85
C GLY A 111 -29.61 -10.29 -5.07
N TRP A 112 -28.66 -10.26 -6.00
CA TRP A 112 -28.96 -9.87 -7.37
C TRP A 112 -29.70 -11.04 -8.03
N SER A 113 -31.04 -11.04 -7.92
CA SER A 113 -31.91 -11.89 -8.72
C SER A 113 -31.99 -11.30 -10.15
N GLY A 114 -30.97 -11.56 -10.96
CA GLY A 114 -30.97 -11.25 -12.38
C GLY A 114 -31.77 -12.31 -13.11
N SER A 115 -33.10 -12.18 -13.07
CA SER A 115 -34.00 -12.99 -13.89
C SER A 115 -34.14 -12.37 -15.28
N LYS A 116 -33.69 -13.12 -16.29
CA LYS A 116 -33.98 -12.99 -17.74
C LYS A 116 -33.73 -11.65 -18.41
#